data_AF-A0A920RLT5-F1
#
_entry.id   AF-A0A920RLT5-F1
#
_cell.length_a   1.000
_cell.length_b   1.000
_cell.length_c   1.000
_cell.angle_alpha   90.00
_cell.angle_beta   90.00
_cell.angle_gamma   90.00
#
_symmetry.space_group_name_H-M   'P 1'
#
loop_
_entity.id
_entity.type
_entity.pdbx_description
1 polymer ?
#
loop_
_entity_poly.entity_id
_entity_poly.type
_entity_poly.pdbx_seq_one_letter_code
_entity_poly.pdbx_strand_id
1 'polypeptide(L)'
;MSREVDLQRVLDGGVVAIIRASSGDQLVDVAEALYSGGIEVIEVTFTVPGVLEILSAVRDRLGDKILLGAGTVLDAESARAAMLAGAEFIVCPTVNLDVIRMCRRYDKLVMPGALTPTGVCVGLGGGGGYREGVSGRRWRPGLSQGTPRPIAAG
;
A
#
# COMPACT_ATOMS: atom_id res chain seq x y z
N MET A 1 7.39 8.59 7.67
CA MET A 1 8.62 7.88 7.22
C MET A 1 8.97 8.41 5.82
N SER A 2 10.10 8.05 5.23
CA SER A 2 10.40 8.46 3.84
C SER A 2 9.75 7.51 2.86
N ARG A 3 9.31 8.03 1.71
CA ARG A 3 8.65 7.28 0.65
C ARG A 3 9.43 6.04 0.20
N GLU A 4 10.76 6.10 0.21
CA GLU A 4 11.63 4.96 -0.15
C GLU A 4 11.53 3.80 0.86
N VAL A 5 11.36 4.09 2.15
CA VAL A 5 11.16 3.07 3.18
C VAL A 5 9.81 2.39 3.00
N ASP A 6 8.77 3.18 2.75
CA ASP A 6 7.43 2.65 2.52
C ASP A 6 7.39 1.78 1.26
N LEU A 7 8.12 2.15 0.20
CA LEU A 7 8.25 1.32 -1.00
C LEU A 7 8.87 -0.03 -0.65
N GLN A 8 9.95 -0.03 0.13
CA GLN A 8 10.62 -1.26 0.50
C GLN A 8 9.70 -2.20 1.29
N ARG A 9 8.87 -1.65 2.20
CA ARG A 9 7.86 -2.44 2.92
C ARG A 9 6.86 -3.11 1.97
N VAL A 10 6.39 -2.38 0.95
CA VAL A 10 5.49 -2.95 -0.08
C VAL A 10 6.16 -4.07 -0.85
N LEU A 11 7.42 -3.88 -1.26
CA LEU A 11 8.16 -4.87 -2.05
C LEU A 11 8.51 -6.12 -1.23
N ASP A 12 8.90 -5.96 0.04
CA ASP A 12 9.26 -7.07 0.92
C ASP A 12 8.03 -7.88 1.34
N GLY A 13 6.90 -7.20 1.62
CA GLY A 13 5.64 -7.86 1.94
C GLY A 13 5.02 -8.59 0.74
N GLY A 14 5.16 -8.04 -0.46
CA GLY A 14 4.68 -8.65 -1.72
C GLY A 14 3.16 -8.76 -1.85
N VAL A 15 2.39 -8.32 -0.84
CA VAL A 15 0.93 -8.33 -0.79
C VAL A 15 0.43 -7.04 -0.15
N VAL A 16 -0.72 -6.56 -0.65
CA VAL A 16 -1.48 -5.46 -0.05
C VAL A 16 -2.85 -6.01 0.31
N ALA A 17 -3.23 -5.97 1.59
CA ALA A 17 -4.55 -6.39 2.03
C ALA A 17 -5.55 -5.24 1.89
N ILE A 18 -6.61 -5.48 1.11
CA ILE A 18 -7.70 -4.51 0.93
C ILE A 18 -8.83 -4.86 1.89
N ILE A 19 -9.10 -3.97 2.83
CA ILE A 19 -10.15 -4.16 3.83
C ILE A 19 -11.36 -3.29 3.50
N ARG A 20 -12.53 -3.92 3.54
CA ARG A 20 -13.83 -3.25 3.51
C ARG A 20 -14.53 -3.56 4.83
N ALA A 21 -14.64 -2.57 5.71
CA ALA A 21 -15.34 -2.69 6.98
C ALA A 21 -16.43 -1.62 7.09
N SER A 22 -17.40 -1.84 7.97
CA SER A 22 -18.49 -0.90 8.24
C SER A 22 -18.24 -0.01 9.46
N SER A 23 -17.17 -0.24 10.23
CA SER A 23 -16.78 0.58 11.39
C SER A 23 -15.26 0.61 11.60
N GLY A 24 -14.78 1.68 12.25
CA GLY A 24 -13.35 1.84 12.58
C GLY A 24 -12.82 0.81 13.56
N ASP A 25 -13.60 0.46 14.59
CA ASP A 25 -13.19 -0.55 15.59
C ASP A 25 -13.00 -1.92 14.96
N GLN A 26 -13.93 -2.35 14.10
CA GLN A 26 -13.78 -3.61 13.37
C GLN A 26 -12.54 -3.59 12.47
N LEU A 27 -12.26 -2.45 11.83
CA LEU A 27 -11.11 -2.37 10.93
C LEU A 27 -9.78 -2.40 11.69
N VAL A 28 -9.73 -1.86 12.90
CA VAL A 28 -8.57 -1.97 13.78
C VAL A 28 -8.33 -3.44 14.17
N ASP A 29 -9.36 -4.15 14.62
CA ASP A 29 -9.24 -5.56 15.01
C ASP A 29 -8.75 -6.43 13.83
N VAL A 30 -9.29 -6.17 12.62
CA VAL A 30 -8.84 -6.85 11.40
C VAL A 30 -7.40 -6.47 11.05
N ALA A 31 -7.01 -5.21 11.19
CA ALA A 31 -5.65 -4.76 10.90
C ALA A 31 -4.63 -5.35 11.89
N GLU A 32 -4.99 -5.49 13.17
CA GLU A 32 -4.17 -6.19 14.16
C GLU A 32 -4.02 -7.67 13.85
N ALA A 33 -5.10 -8.34 13.44
CA ALA A 33 -5.07 -9.74 13.04
C ALA A 33 -4.18 -9.95 11.79
N LEU A 34 -4.27 -9.05 10.80
CA LEU A 34 -3.43 -9.08 9.60
C LEU A 34 -1.96 -8.85 9.94
N TYR A 35 -1.65 -7.86 10.77
CA TYR A 35 -0.30 -7.59 11.24
C TYR A 35 0.28 -8.80 12.00
N SER A 36 -0.51 -9.42 12.89
CA SER A 36 -0.12 -10.64 13.61
C SER A 36 0.11 -11.83 12.67
N GLY A 37 -0.57 -11.84 11.52
CA GLY A 37 -0.37 -12.80 10.44
C GLY A 37 0.81 -12.47 9.51
N GLY A 38 1.56 -11.40 9.76
CA GLY A 38 2.70 -10.97 8.95
C GLY A 38 2.34 -10.08 7.76
N ILE A 39 1.11 -9.58 7.68
CA ILE A 39 0.69 -8.64 6.63
C ILE A 39 0.76 -7.22 7.18
N GLU A 40 1.75 -6.47 6.71
CA GLU A 40 2.01 -5.11 7.19
C GLU A 40 1.39 -4.02 6.31
N VAL A 41 1.06 -4.32 5.05
CA VAL A 41 0.55 -3.32 4.10
C VAL A 41 -0.96 -3.47 3.92
N ILE A 42 -1.70 -2.45 4.34
CA ILE A 42 -3.15 -2.49 4.45
C ILE A 42 -3.74 -1.26 3.76
N GLU A 43 -4.79 -1.48 2.98
CA GLU A 43 -5.54 -0.43 2.29
C GLU A 43 -7.01 -0.40 2.76
N VAL A 44 -7.54 0.79 2.99
CA VAL A 44 -8.97 1.04 3.20
C VAL A 44 -9.55 1.81 2.03
N THR A 45 -10.66 1.33 1.48
CA THR A 45 -11.26 1.93 0.27
C THR A 45 -12.18 3.11 0.57
N PHE A 46 -12.16 4.15 -0.25
CA PHE A 46 -13.09 5.30 -0.21
C PHE A 46 -14.55 4.95 -0.48
N THR A 47 -14.85 3.72 -0.90
CA THR A 47 -16.23 3.22 -0.99
C THR A 47 -16.85 2.94 0.39
N VAL A 48 -16.05 2.97 1.45
CA VAL A 48 -16.50 2.81 2.84
C VAL A 48 -16.97 4.17 3.39
N PRO A 49 -18.21 4.30 3.89
CA PRO A 49 -18.65 5.52 4.57
C PRO A 49 -17.77 5.83 5.79
N GLY A 50 -17.38 7.09 5.95
CA GLY A 50 -16.53 7.52 7.08
C GLY A 50 -15.08 7.04 7.00
N VAL A 51 -14.56 6.81 5.78
CA VAL A 51 -13.18 6.30 5.58
C VAL A 51 -12.11 7.17 6.23
N LEU A 52 -12.31 8.49 6.31
CA LEU A 52 -11.30 9.39 6.88
C LEU A 52 -11.19 9.22 8.39
N GLU A 53 -12.32 9.07 9.08
CA GLU A 53 -12.39 8.78 10.51
C GLU A 53 -11.77 7.41 10.81
N ILE A 54 -12.03 6.43 9.93
CA ILE A 54 -11.45 5.09 10.03
C ILE A 54 -9.93 5.14 9.88
N LEU A 55 -9.41 5.85 8.86
CA LEU A 55 -7.96 6.01 8.66
C LEU A 55 -7.29 6.62 9.89
N SER A 56 -7.90 7.68 10.46
CA SER A 56 -7.39 8.32 11.68
C SER A 56 -7.38 7.35 12.85
N ALA A 57 -8.48 6.63 13.10
CA ALA A 57 -8.57 5.69 14.22
C ALA A 57 -7.55 4.54 14.13
N VAL A 58 -7.32 4.03 12.92
CA VAL A 58 -6.33 2.98 12.68
C VAL A 58 -4.92 3.53 12.86
N ARG A 59 -4.63 4.73 12.36
CA ARG A 59 -3.34 5.38 12.54
C ARG A 59 -3.05 5.64 14.02
N ASP A 60 -4.04 6.09 14.78
CA ASP A 60 -3.88 6.38 16.21
C ASP A 60 -3.56 5.12 17.03
N ARG A 61 -4.12 3.96 16.66
CA ARG A 61 -3.93 2.69 17.38
C ARG A 61 -2.69 1.90 16.93
N LEU A 62 -2.46 1.82 15.63
CA LEU A 62 -1.40 0.97 15.06
C LEU A 62 -0.15 1.74 14.68
N GLY A 63 -0.25 3.06 14.52
CA GLY A 63 0.88 3.92 14.22
C GLY A 63 1.65 3.42 12.99
N ASP A 64 2.96 3.32 13.16
CA ASP A 64 3.88 2.92 12.09
C ASP A 64 4.04 1.38 11.97
N LYS A 65 3.37 0.59 12.82
CA LYS A 65 3.41 -0.89 12.76
C LYS A 65 2.92 -1.41 11.42
N ILE A 66 1.93 -0.75 10.84
CA ILE A 66 1.40 -1.06 9.51
C ILE A 66 1.69 0.09 8.54
N LEU A 67 1.81 -0.23 7.27
CA LEU A 67 1.75 0.75 6.20
C LEU A 67 0.28 0.87 5.77
N LEU A 68 -0.38 1.94 6.23
CA LEU A 68 -1.79 2.21 5.97
C LEU A 68 -1.97 3.02 4.69
N GLY A 69 -2.85 2.59 3.80
CA GLY A 69 -3.18 3.28 2.56
C GLY A 69 -4.66 3.49 2.37
N ALA A 70 -4.99 4.36 1.42
CA ALA A 70 -6.36 4.60 1.01
C ALA A 70 -6.54 4.27 -0.47
N GLY A 71 -7.59 3.51 -0.80
CA GLY A 71 -7.87 3.09 -2.17
C GLY A 71 -9.19 3.56 -2.73
N THR A 72 -9.40 3.27 -4.01
CA THR A 72 -10.50 3.84 -4.81
C THR A 72 -10.50 5.38 -4.79
N VAL A 73 -9.31 6.00 -4.76
CA VAL A 73 -9.18 7.46 -4.81
C VAL A 73 -9.34 7.93 -6.25
N LEU A 74 -10.30 8.82 -6.49
CA LEU A 74 -10.67 9.25 -7.84
C LEU A 74 -10.18 10.67 -8.19
N ASP A 75 -9.85 11.48 -7.18
CA ASP A 75 -9.45 12.88 -7.34
C ASP A 75 -8.39 13.30 -6.31
N ALA A 76 -7.80 14.48 -6.54
CA ALA A 76 -6.68 14.97 -5.76
C ALA A 76 -7.11 15.43 -4.35
N GLU A 77 -8.34 15.90 -4.21
CA GLU A 77 -8.93 16.35 -2.96
C GLU A 77 -9.12 15.18 -1.98
N SER A 78 -9.68 14.07 -2.45
CA SER A 78 -9.76 12.81 -1.71
C SER A 78 -8.37 12.26 -1.37
N ALA A 79 -7.41 12.29 -2.31
CA ALA A 79 -6.04 11.88 -2.02
C ALA A 79 -5.45 12.69 -0.86
N ARG A 80 -5.60 14.02 -0.92
CA ARG A 80 -5.14 14.92 0.14
C ARG A 80 -5.83 14.63 1.46
N ALA A 81 -7.15 14.46 1.47
CA ALA A 81 -7.91 14.17 2.67
C ALA A 81 -7.44 12.86 3.34
N ALA A 82 -7.22 11.79 2.57
CA ALA A 82 -6.70 10.54 3.10
C ALA A 82 -5.30 10.66 3.68
N MET A 83 -4.39 11.37 3.00
CA MET A 83 -3.02 11.58 3.52
C MET A 83 -3.04 12.37 4.84
N LEU A 84 -3.93 13.35 4.97
CA LEU A 84 -4.12 14.09 6.23
C LEU A 84 -4.76 13.24 7.33
N ALA A 85 -5.58 12.25 6.96
CA ALA A 85 -6.14 11.27 7.89
C ALA A 85 -5.16 10.14 8.26
N GLY A 86 -3.93 10.16 7.74
CA GLY A 86 -2.87 9.22 8.13
C GLY A 86 -2.53 8.14 7.10
N ALA A 87 -3.09 8.20 5.88
CA ALA A 87 -2.68 7.31 4.79
C ALA A 87 -1.26 7.66 4.30
N GLU A 88 -0.42 6.64 4.17
CA GLU A 88 0.97 6.71 3.73
C GLU A 88 1.12 6.37 2.24
N PHE A 89 0.13 5.70 1.65
CA PHE A 89 0.04 5.48 0.20
C PHE A 89 -1.39 5.59 -0.32
N ILE A 90 -1.51 5.87 -1.62
CA ILE A 90 -2.79 6.05 -2.31
C ILE A 90 -2.92 5.06 -3.46
N VAL A 91 -4.07 4.41 -3.55
CA VAL A 91 -4.45 3.55 -4.67
C VAL A 91 -5.60 4.21 -5.44
N CYS A 92 -5.39 4.45 -6.73
CA CYS A 92 -6.43 4.98 -7.61
C CYS A 92 -6.79 3.92 -8.66
N PRO A 93 -8.07 3.68 -9.02
CA PRO A 93 -8.44 2.64 -9.99
C PRO A 93 -7.92 2.89 -11.41
N THR A 94 -7.61 4.13 -11.75
CA THR A 94 -7.14 4.57 -13.06
C THR A 94 -5.92 5.46 -12.93
N VAL A 95 -5.17 5.65 -14.02
CA VAL A 95 -4.06 6.62 -14.04
C VAL A 95 -4.65 8.04 -14.00
N ASN A 96 -4.65 8.64 -12.81
CA ASN A 96 -5.03 10.04 -12.61
C ASN A 96 -3.78 10.89 -12.29
N LEU A 97 -3.41 11.78 -13.22
CA LEU A 97 -2.22 12.62 -13.08
C LEU A 97 -2.30 13.61 -11.92
N ASP A 98 -3.49 14.09 -11.57
CA ASP A 98 -3.66 15.05 -10.49
C ASP A 98 -3.52 14.37 -9.12
N VAL A 99 -4.02 13.13 -8.98
CA VAL A 99 -3.73 12.27 -7.81
C VAL A 99 -2.23 12.01 -7.69
N ILE A 100 -1.55 11.66 -8.79
CA ILE A 100 -0.10 11.42 -8.78
C ILE A 100 0.66 12.67 -8.37
N ARG A 101 0.31 13.84 -8.92
CA ARG A 101 0.93 15.14 -8.54
C ARG A 101 0.70 15.47 -7.07
N MET A 102 -0.50 15.20 -6.56
CA MET A 102 -0.85 15.42 -5.17
C MET A 102 -0.01 14.55 -4.24
N CYS A 103 0.04 13.23 -4.47
CA CYS A 103 0.85 12.32 -3.66
C CYS A 103 2.33 12.70 -3.67
N ARG A 104 2.85 13.11 -4.83
CA ARG A 104 4.23 13.61 -4.95
C ARG A 104 4.48 14.86 -4.11
N ARG A 105 3.55 15.81 -4.06
CA ARG A 105 3.69 17.03 -3.25
C ARG A 105 3.78 16.71 -1.75
N TYR A 106 3.11 15.65 -1.31
CA TYR A 106 3.07 15.19 0.07
C TYR A 106 4.11 14.11 0.40
N ASP A 107 4.99 13.80 -0.56
CA ASP A 107 5.98 12.72 -0.49
C ASP A 107 5.39 11.35 -0.12
N LYS A 108 4.22 11.04 -0.68
CA LYS A 108 3.53 9.75 -0.49
C LYS A 108 3.59 8.88 -1.73
N LEU A 109 3.49 7.57 -1.52
CA LEU A 109 3.40 6.59 -2.60
C LEU A 109 2.04 6.66 -3.30
N VAL A 110 2.04 6.36 -4.60
CA VAL A 110 0.83 6.23 -5.40
C VAL A 110 0.88 5.00 -6.28
N MET A 111 -0.21 4.22 -6.29
CA MET A 111 -0.38 2.98 -7.04
C MET A 111 -1.61 3.10 -7.96
N PRO A 112 -1.44 3.52 -9.22
CA PRO A 112 -2.54 3.61 -10.17
C PRO A 112 -2.92 2.22 -10.73
N GLY A 113 -4.22 1.93 -10.75
CA GLY A 113 -4.87 0.64 -10.95
C GLY A 113 -4.88 0.11 -12.39
N ALA A 114 -4.06 0.68 -13.27
CA ALA A 114 -3.74 0.07 -14.56
C ALA A 114 -2.61 -0.98 -14.45
N LEU A 115 -2.12 -1.28 -13.24
CA LEU A 115 -0.88 -2.02 -13.05
C LEU A 115 -0.98 -3.09 -11.95
N THR A 116 -0.18 -4.15 -12.11
CA THR A 116 0.11 -5.16 -11.08
C THR A 116 0.63 -4.51 -9.79
N PRO A 117 0.70 -5.19 -8.63
CA PRO A 117 1.25 -4.63 -7.38
C PRO A 117 2.67 -4.01 -7.52
N THR A 118 3.38 -4.35 -8.60
CA THR A 118 4.66 -3.79 -9.05
C THR A 118 4.57 -2.37 -9.65
N GLY A 119 3.37 -1.85 -9.93
CA GLY A 119 3.13 -0.57 -10.59
C GLY A 119 3.29 0.67 -9.71
N VAL A 120 3.92 0.54 -8.54
CA VAL A 120 4.13 1.66 -7.61
C VAL A 120 4.94 2.76 -8.30
N CYS A 121 4.34 3.94 -8.45
CA CYS A 121 5.03 5.07 -9.06
C CYS A 121 5.88 5.79 -8.01
N VAL A 122 7.20 5.58 -8.05
CA VAL A 122 8.18 6.35 -7.30
C VAL A 122 8.75 7.44 -8.20
N GLY A 123 8.63 8.70 -7.77
CA GLY A 123 8.99 9.84 -8.59
C GLY A 123 10.49 9.90 -8.91
N LEU A 124 10.84 9.78 -10.18
CA LEU A 124 12.10 10.28 -10.74
C LEU A 124 11.92 11.74 -11.18
N GLY A 125 12.96 12.56 -10.98
CA GLY A 125 13.01 13.96 -11.42
C GLY A 125 13.24 14.08 -12.92
N GLY A 126 12.75 15.18 -13.50
CA GLY A 126 13.12 15.67 -14.84
C GLY A 126 12.78 14.75 -16.01
N GLY A 127 11.72 15.06 -16.74
CA GLY A 127 11.51 14.64 -18.14
C GLY A 127 12.03 13.25 -18.52
N GLY A 128 11.42 12.18 -17.99
CA GLY A 128 11.76 10.81 -18.35
C GLY A 128 10.61 9.89 -17.97
N GLY A 129 10.18 9.05 -18.92
CA GLY A 129 8.93 8.30 -18.86
C GLY A 129 8.75 7.41 -17.63
N TYR A 130 7.48 7.05 -17.42
CA TYR A 130 7.03 5.89 -16.65
C TYR A 130 8.05 4.74 -16.76
N ARG A 131 8.64 4.35 -15.63
CA ARG A 131 9.43 3.12 -15.54
C ARG A 131 8.65 2.14 -14.71
N GLU A 132 8.15 1.11 -15.36
CA GLU A 132 7.72 -0.12 -14.73
C GLU A 132 8.92 -0.66 -13.93
N GLY A 133 8.93 -0.42 -12.63
CA GLY A 133 9.95 -0.94 -11.74
C GLY A 133 9.68 -2.41 -11.51
N VAL A 134 10.29 -3.28 -12.32
CA VAL A 134 10.99 -4.52 -11.92
C VAL A 134 11.33 -5.30 -13.19
N SER A 135 12.63 -5.46 -13.40
CA SER A 135 13.21 -6.48 -14.24
C SER A 135 12.64 -7.86 -13.85
N GLY A 136 11.76 -8.40 -14.69
CA GLY A 136 11.60 -9.83 -14.94
C GLY A 136 11.57 -10.75 -13.72
N ARG A 137 10.47 -10.73 -12.95
CA ARG A 137 9.97 -11.95 -12.31
C ARG A 137 8.46 -12.04 -12.46
N ARG A 138 8.06 -12.79 -13.48
CA ARG A 138 6.69 -13.25 -13.70
C ARG A 138 6.23 -14.03 -12.47
N TRP A 139 5.30 -13.46 -11.71
CA TRP A 139 4.60 -14.17 -10.65
C TRP A 139 3.87 -15.38 -11.26
N ARG A 140 4.16 -16.59 -10.76
CA ARG A 140 3.45 -17.83 -11.08
C ARG A 140 2.82 -18.34 -9.78
N PRO A 141 1.49 -18.49 -9.69
CA PRO A 141 0.87 -19.05 -8.50
C PRO A 141 1.17 -20.55 -8.42
N GLY A 142 1.75 -20.98 -7.29
CA GLY A 142 1.87 -22.38 -6.89
C GLY A 142 3.10 -23.11 -7.45
N LEU A 143 4.16 -23.19 -6.64
CA LEU A 143 5.00 -24.37 -6.46
C LEU A 143 5.88 -24.11 -5.23
N SER A 144 5.60 -24.81 -4.14
CA SER A 144 6.47 -24.92 -2.98
C SER A 144 7.81 -25.51 -3.40
N GLN A 145 8.90 -24.82 -3.10
CA GLN A 145 10.21 -25.46 -2.96
C GLN A 145 10.84 -24.90 -1.70
N GLY A 146 10.51 -25.52 -0.57
CA GLY A 146 11.36 -25.45 0.61
C GLY A 146 12.73 -26.00 0.23
N THR A 147 13.77 -25.21 0.42
CA THR A 147 15.15 -25.67 0.25
C THR A 147 15.47 -26.61 1.41
N PRO A 148 15.81 -27.90 1.20
CA PRO A 148 16.29 -28.74 2.28
C PRO A 148 17.68 -28.22 2.69
N ARG A 149 17.86 -27.90 3.98
CA ARG A 149 19.20 -27.71 4.56
C ARG A 149 19.94 -29.05 4.51
N PRO A 150 21.23 -29.10 4.10
CA PRO A 150 22.00 -30.32 4.18
C PRO A 150 22.25 -30.66 5.64
N ILE A 151 21.83 -31.86 6.04
CA ILE A 151 22.20 -32.47 7.32
C ILE A 151 23.58 -33.07 7.11
N ALA A 152 24.58 -32.58 7.84
CA ALA A 152 25.91 -33.18 7.87
C ALA A 152 25.85 -34.50 8.66
N ALA A 153 26.31 -35.59 8.02
CA ALA A 153 26.81 -36.81 8.66
C ALA A 153 28.23 -37.01 8.07
N GLY A 154 29.28 -37.27 8.85
CA GLY A 154 29.36 -38.39 9.79
C GLY A 154 30.00 -39.54 9.04
#